data_AF-A0A2N5GC91-F1
#
_entry.id   AF-A0A2N5GC91-F1
#
_cell.length_a   1.000
_cell.length_b   1.000
_cell.length_c   1.000
_cell.angle_alpha   90.00
_cell.angle_beta   90.00
_cell.angle_gamma   90.00
#
_symmetry.space_group_name_H-M   'P 1'
#
loop_
_entity.id
_entity.type
_entity.pdbx_description
1 polymer ?
#
loop_
_entity_poly.entity_id
_entity_poly.type
_entity_poly.pdbx_seq_one_letter_code
_entity_poly.pdbx_strand_id
1 'polypeptide(L)'
;MLKELTGRRKKNYDITVFQTPQFRQDRGYTQVYRLAIKAEGHQDCFEKVFKLFNVPDTIPADYKGRFMSTGDIILIDEGLRGHHYYQLKAGGWTKINRIQVR
;
A
#
# COMPACT_ATOMS: atom_id res chain seq x y z
N MET A 1 19.62 30.41 0.29
CA MET A 1 18.22 30.23 -0.13
C MET A 1 18.16 29.17 -1.26
N LEU A 2 18.55 27.92 -0.97
CA LEU A 2 18.72 26.84 -1.97
C LEU A 2 17.82 25.61 -1.72
N LYS A 3 16.98 25.64 -0.68
CA LYS A 3 16.12 24.49 -0.32
C LYS A 3 14.86 24.35 -1.19
N GLU A 4 14.53 25.34 -2.00
CA GLU A 4 13.25 25.40 -2.73
C GLU A 4 13.27 24.76 -4.13
N LEU A 5 14.45 24.38 -4.66
CA LEU A 5 14.58 23.84 -6.03
C LEU A 5 14.79 22.32 -6.14
N THR A 6 14.77 21.59 -5.02
CA THR A 6 14.83 20.12 -5.05
C THR A 6 13.45 19.53 -4.78
N GLY A 7 12.52 19.73 -5.73
CA GLY A 7 11.26 19.00 -5.70
C GLY A 7 11.55 17.51 -5.52
N ARG A 8 10.94 16.86 -4.52
CA ARG A 8 11.17 15.43 -4.26
C ARG A 8 10.87 14.66 -5.54
N ARG A 9 11.89 14.05 -6.14
CA ARG A 9 11.75 13.36 -7.42
C ARG A 9 10.78 12.19 -7.24
N LYS A 10 9.64 12.27 -7.91
CA LYS A 10 8.66 11.17 -7.96
C LYS A 10 9.31 9.95 -8.60
N LYS A 11 9.13 8.79 -7.97
CA LYS A 11 9.59 7.48 -8.45
C LYS A 11 8.42 6.52 -8.54
N ASN A 12 8.57 5.48 -9.36
CA ASN A 12 7.60 4.41 -9.45
C ASN A 12 7.86 3.40 -8.33
N TYR A 13 6.78 2.99 -7.69
CA TYR A 13 6.73 2.05 -6.60
C TYR A 13 5.88 0.87 -7.03
N ASP A 14 6.40 -0.34 -6.89
CA ASP A 14 5.60 -1.54 -7.08
C ASP A 14 4.94 -1.89 -5.75
N ILE A 15 3.62 -1.92 -5.75
CA ILE A 15 2.80 -2.08 -4.55
C ILE A 15 2.01 -3.37 -4.70
N THR A 16 2.06 -4.21 -3.67
CA THR A 16 1.21 -5.39 -3.57
C THR A 16 0.28 -5.24 -2.36
N VAL A 17 -1.02 -5.39 -2.59
CA VAL A 17 -2.06 -5.29 -1.56
C VAL A 17 -2.41 -6.69 -1.07
N PHE A 18 -2.38 -6.86 0.25
CA PHE A 18 -2.75 -8.08 0.94
C PHE A 18 -3.96 -7.83 1.85
N GLN A 19 -4.96 -8.69 1.73
CA GLN A 19 -6.15 -8.64 2.58
C GLN A 19 -6.49 -10.02 3.10
N THR A 20 -7.15 -10.05 4.24
CA THR A 20 -7.84 -11.25 4.71
C THR A 20 -9.21 -11.38 4.02
N PRO A 21 -9.69 -12.62 3.79
CA PRO A 21 -10.98 -12.86 3.12
C PRO A 21 -12.16 -12.16 3.79
N GLN A 22 -12.11 -12.01 5.12
CA GLN A 22 -13.14 -11.32 5.88
C GLN A 22 -12.56 -10.20 6.73
N PHE A 23 -13.35 -9.16 6.94
CA PHE A 23 -12.97 -8.05 7.82
C PHE A 23 -12.64 -8.54 9.24
N ARG A 24 -11.67 -7.87 9.89
CA ARG A 24 -11.23 -8.12 11.27
C ARG A 24 -10.54 -9.47 11.54
N GLN A 25 -10.22 -10.23 10.50
CA GLN A 25 -9.32 -11.38 10.63
C GLN A 25 -7.87 -10.93 10.71
N ASP A 26 -7.05 -11.66 11.48
CA ASP A 26 -5.63 -11.40 11.70
C ASP A 26 -4.72 -12.41 10.98
N ARG A 27 -5.29 -13.37 10.24
CA ARG A 27 -4.61 -14.46 9.55
C ARG A 27 -5.24 -14.75 8.19
N GLY A 28 -4.50 -15.45 7.33
CA GLY A 28 -4.97 -15.84 5.99
C GLY A 28 -4.88 -14.70 4.97
N TYR A 29 -3.88 -13.84 5.09
CA TYR A 29 -3.64 -12.78 4.12
C TYR A 29 -3.36 -13.37 2.75
N THR A 30 -4.07 -12.88 1.74
CA THR A 30 -3.87 -13.23 0.33
C THR A 30 -3.55 -11.97 -0.45
N GLN A 31 -2.73 -12.11 -1.51
CA GLN A 31 -2.52 -11.04 -2.46
C GLN A 31 -3.82 -10.81 -3.25
N VAL A 32 -4.40 -9.62 -3.13
CA VAL A 32 -5.62 -9.26 -3.85
C VAL A 32 -5.36 -8.41 -5.07
N TYR A 33 -4.23 -7.68 -5.10
CA TYR A 33 -3.88 -6.80 -6.21
C TYR A 33 -2.41 -6.41 -6.21
N ARG A 34 -1.85 -6.10 -7.38
CA ARG A 34 -0.51 -5.54 -7.54
C ARG A 34 -0.55 -4.41 -8.57
N LEU A 35 0.12 -3.31 -8.28
CA LEU A 35 0.09 -2.11 -9.12
C LEU A 35 1.36 -1.28 -8.98
N ALA A 36 1.68 -0.51 -10.01
CA ALA A 36 2.74 0.49 -9.96
C ALA A 36 2.16 1.89 -9.70
N ILE A 37 2.67 2.61 -8.69
CA ILE A 37 2.28 3.98 -8.38
C ILE A 37 3.48 4.92 -8.44
N LYS A 38 3.30 6.08 -9.08
CA LYS A 38 4.28 7.17 -9.06
C LYS A 38 4.08 8.06 -7.84
N ALA A 39 5.05 8.11 -6.93
CA ALA A 39 4.96 8.84 -5.67
C ALA A 39 6.28 9.47 -5.21
N GLU A 40 6.21 10.41 -4.27
CA GLU A 40 7.38 11.11 -3.70
C GLU A 40 8.01 10.36 -2.51
N GLY A 41 7.33 9.35 -1.98
CA GLY A 41 7.72 8.60 -0.81
C GLY A 41 6.65 7.58 -0.41
N HIS A 42 6.90 6.80 0.64
CA HIS A 42 5.92 5.82 1.11
C HIS A 42 4.63 6.47 1.59
N GLN A 43 4.70 7.64 2.26
CA GLN A 43 3.51 8.36 2.71
C GLN A 43 2.58 8.74 1.54
N ASP A 44 3.13 9.27 0.46
CA ASP A 44 2.37 9.59 -0.76
C ASP A 44 1.86 8.31 -1.46
N CYS A 45 2.60 7.20 -1.38
CA CYS A 45 2.08 5.89 -1.83
C CYS A 45 0.83 5.51 -1.04
N PHE A 46 0.89 5.58 0.29
CA PHE A 46 -0.19 5.19 1.18
C PHE A 46 -1.49 5.94 0.88
N GLU A 47 -1.39 7.25 0.72
CA GLU A 47 -2.54 8.11 0.44
C GLU A 47 -3.16 7.81 -0.92
N LYS A 48 -2.33 7.59 -1.95
CA LYS A 48 -2.79 7.22 -3.28
C LYS A 48 -3.44 5.85 -3.32
N VAL A 49 -2.80 4.84 -2.71
CA VAL A 49 -3.33 3.48 -2.61
C VAL A 49 -4.67 3.49 -1.86
N PHE A 50 -4.74 4.17 -0.71
CA PHE A 50 -5.97 4.22 0.08
C PHE A 50 -7.10 4.89 -0.71
N LYS A 51 -6.85 6.00 -1.41
CA LYS A 51 -7.85 6.64 -2.27
C LYS A 51 -8.27 5.76 -3.44
N LEU A 52 -7.33 5.02 -4.06
CA LEU A 52 -7.62 4.13 -5.19
C LEU A 52 -8.56 3.00 -4.80
N PHE A 53 -8.40 2.45 -3.59
CA PHE A 53 -9.17 1.28 -3.16
C PHE A 53 -10.34 1.61 -2.25
N ASN A 54 -10.59 2.88 -1.90
CA ASN A 54 -11.71 3.30 -1.04
C ASN A 54 -12.64 4.33 -1.67
N VAL A 55 -12.38 4.79 -2.90
CA VAL A 55 -13.32 5.59 -3.69
C VAL A 55 -13.91 4.68 -4.77
N PRO A 56 -15.23 4.42 -4.79
CA PRO A 56 -15.83 3.45 -5.72
C PRO A 56 -15.44 3.66 -7.19
N ASP A 57 -15.38 4.92 -7.63
CA ASP A 57 -15.09 5.28 -9.02
C ASP A 57 -13.61 5.12 -9.43
N THR A 58 -12.70 4.95 -8.46
CA THR A 58 -11.26 4.82 -8.73
C THR A 58 -10.78 3.38 -8.66
N ILE A 59 -11.63 2.45 -8.19
CA ILE A 59 -11.26 1.04 -8.04
C ILE A 59 -11.05 0.42 -9.44
N PRO A 60 -9.90 -0.24 -9.68
CA PRO A 60 -9.68 -0.97 -10.92
C PRO A 60 -10.73 -2.07 -11.13
N ALA A 61 -11.22 -2.21 -12.37
CA ALA A 61 -12.28 -3.18 -12.69
C ALA A 61 -11.88 -4.65 -12.47
N ASP A 62 -10.58 -4.93 -12.46
CA ASP A 62 -9.98 -6.24 -12.19
C ASP A 62 -9.59 -6.45 -10.71
N TYR A 63 -9.90 -5.48 -9.84
CA TYR A 63 -9.69 -5.60 -8.41
C TYR A 63 -10.64 -6.63 -7.79
N LYS A 64 -10.09 -7.66 -7.15
CA LYS A 64 -10.84 -8.75 -6.51
C LYS A 64 -10.92 -8.64 -4.98
N GLY A 65 -10.35 -7.58 -4.43
CA GLY A 65 -10.36 -7.33 -2.99
C GLY A 65 -11.60 -6.56 -2.54
N ARG A 66 -11.64 -6.27 -1.25
CA ARG A 66 -12.64 -5.40 -0.61
C ARG A 66 -12.05 -3.99 -0.43
N PHE A 67 -12.87 -3.01 -0.08
CA PHE A 67 -12.36 -1.71 0.37
C PHE A 67 -11.28 -1.90 1.45
N MET A 68 -10.26 -1.05 1.41
CA MET A 68 -9.17 -1.14 2.38
C MET A 68 -9.66 -0.74 3.77
N SER A 69 -9.27 -1.53 4.75
CA SER A 69 -9.60 -1.31 6.16
C SER A 69 -8.43 -1.62 7.08
N THR A 70 -8.58 -1.26 8.35
CA THR A 70 -7.68 -1.67 9.42
C THR A 70 -7.37 -3.16 9.34
N GLY A 71 -6.09 -3.51 9.44
CA GLY A 71 -5.58 -4.87 9.30
C GLY A 71 -4.97 -5.14 7.94
N ASP A 72 -5.36 -4.43 6.89
CA ASP A 72 -4.83 -4.66 5.54
C ASP A 72 -3.36 -4.28 5.43
N ILE A 73 -2.65 -4.98 4.56
CA ILE A 73 -1.21 -4.85 4.43
C ILE A 73 -0.87 -4.45 3.01
N ILE A 74 0.11 -3.57 2.87
CA ILE A 74 0.75 -3.28 1.60
C ILE A 74 2.23 -3.66 1.69
N LEU A 75 2.72 -4.28 0.64
CA LEU A 75 4.15 -4.38 0.36
C LEU A 75 4.50 -3.28 -0.63
N ILE A 76 5.53 -2.50 -0.32
CA ILE A 76 6.21 -1.63 -1.25
C ILE A 76 7.53 -2.30 -1.64
N ASP A 77 7.67 -2.63 -2.91
CA ASP A 77 8.90 -3.12 -3.51
C ASP A 77 9.61 -1.96 -4.24
N GLU A 78 10.81 -1.61 -3.75
CA GLU A 78 11.68 -0.60 -4.33
C GLU A 78 12.87 -1.23 -5.09
N GLY A 79 12.81 -2.52 -5.43
CA GLY A 79 13.87 -3.27 -6.10
C GLY A 79 15.13 -3.34 -5.25
N LEU A 80 16.22 -2.68 -5.67
CA LEU A 80 17.51 -2.69 -4.98
C LEU A 80 17.47 -2.12 -3.56
N ARG A 81 16.45 -1.30 -3.23
CA ARG A 81 16.27 -0.73 -1.88
C ARG A 81 15.47 -1.66 -0.96
N GLY A 82 15.03 -2.80 -1.48
CA GLY A 82 14.38 -3.86 -0.74
C GLY A 82 12.87 -3.75 -0.68
N HIS A 83 12.31 -4.52 0.25
CA HIS A 83 10.89 -4.72 0.42
C HIS A 83 10.45 -4.15 1.77
N HIS A 84 9.31 -3.47 1.77
CA HIS A 84 8.77 -2.84 2.98
C HIS A 84 7.29 -3.16 3.16
N TYR A 85 6.97 -3.79 4.28
CA TYR A 85 5.60 -4.11 4.64
C TYR A 85 5.03 -3.04 5.57
N TYR A 86 3.80 -2.64 5.31
CA TYR A 86 3.05 -1.70 6.13
C TYR A 86 1.65 -2.21 6.37
N GLN A 87 1.18 -2.16 7.61
CA GLN A 87 -0.18 -2.52 8.00
C GLN A 87 -0.98 -1.26 8.31
N LEU A 88 -2.20 -1.18 7.78
CA LEU A 88 -3.14 -0.13 8.15
C LEU A 88 -3.67 -0.37 9.55
N LYS A 89 -3.38 0.54 10.49
CA LYS A 89 -3.90 0.55 11.85
C LYS A 89 -4.81 1.77 12.05
N ALA A 90 -5.49 1.86 13.20
CA ALA A 90 -6.36 2.99 13.52
C ALA A 90 -5.64 4.35 13.47
N GLY A 91 -4.34 4.39 13.76
CA GLY A 91 -3.49 5.59 13.66
C GLY A 91 -2.79 5.77 12.31
N GLY A 92 -3.17 5.00 11.29
CA GLY A 92 -2.54 5.02 9.96
C GLY A 92 -1.57 3.87 9.72
N TRP A 93 -0.71 4.05 8.72
CA TRP A 93 0.20 3.00 8.23
C TRP A 93 1.39 2.79 9.16
N THR A 94 1.52 1.56 9.66
CA THR A 94 2.63 1.16 10.55
C THR A 94 3.50 0.13 9.86
N LYS A 95 4.82 0.35 9.86
CA LYS A 95 5.77 -0.62 9.29
C LYS A 95 5.73 -1.93 10.08
N ILE A 96 5.73 -3.07 9.39
CA ILE A 96 5.83 -4.41 9.99
C ILE A 96 7.01 -5.18 9.36
N ASN A 97 7.54 -6.16 10.08
CA ASN A 97 8.75 -6.88 9.64
C ASN A 97 8.47 -7.86 8.49
N ARG A 98 7.34 -8.58 8.56
CA ARG A 98 6.94 -9.59 7.57
C ARG A 98 5.44 -9.86 7.66
N ILE A 99 4.89 -10.41 6.59
CA ILE A 99 3.55 -11.01 6.59
C ILE A 99 3.70 -12.50 6.88
N GLN A 100 2.84 -13.06 7.74
CA GLN A 100 2.64 -14.51 7.76
C GLN A 100 1.60 -14.86 6.70
N VAL A 101 2.07 -15.07 5.47
CA VAL A 101 1.28 -15.70 4.42
C VAL A 101 1.37 -17.21 4.67
N ARG A 102 0.23 -17.86 4.88
CA ARG A 102 0.12 -19.32 4.95
C ARG A 102 -0.66 -19.82 3.76
#